data_AF-A0A0F9L578-F1
#
_entry.id   AF-A0A0F9L578-F1
#
_cell.length_a   1.000
_cell.length_b   1.000
_cell.length_c   1.000
_cell.angle_alpha   90.00
_cell.angle_beta   90.00
_cell.angle_gamma   90.00
#
_symmetry.space_group_name_H-M   'P 1'
#
loop_
_entity.id
_entity.type
_entity.pdbx_description
1 polymer ?
#
loop_
_entity_poly.entity_id
_entity_poly.type
_entity_poly.pdbx_seq_one_letter_code
_entity_poly.pdbx_strand_id
1 'polypeptide(L)'
;MTTEQARPPMEDVIADMNDDALAETAQDIQEEGQRLLRMAGMAEHELIQRMTSRNATVLDTEHWGGNLTPGSSHHDYDDERMMRLQPLLSEEEWAAVYVHPAPPPPRWDKRGLNELAKRGGSIRAVIEDATMSTRGLPSLALKRKEPRP
;
A
#
# COMPACT_ATOMS: atom_id res chain seq x y z
N MET A 1 -28.57 36.82 42.20
CA MET A 1 -28.08 37.61 41.05
C MET A 1 -27.99 36.66 39.86
N THR A 2 -29.05 36.62 39.05
CA THR A 2 -29.07 35.85 37.80
C THR A 2 -28.46 36.73 36.73
N THR A 3 -27.28 36.37 36.23
CA THR A 3 -26.68 37.01 35.06
C THR A 3 -27.57 36.72 33.86
N GLU A 4 -28.27 37.76 33.42
CA GLU A 4 -28.99 37.79 32.15
C GLU A 4 -27.96 37.60 31.05
N GLN A 5 -27.86 36.39 30.48
CA GLN A 5 -27.04 36.16 29.30
C GLN A 5 -27.65 36.97 28.16
N ALA A 6 -26.98 38.07 27.80
CA ALA A 6 -27.34 38.86 26.64
C ALA A 6 -27.43 37.90 25.43
N ARG A 7 -28.60 37.89 24.77
CA ARG A 7 -28.77 37.09 23.55
C ARG A 7 -27.74 37.57 22.52
N PRO A 8 -27.05 36.65 21.82
CA PRO A 8 -26.11 37.03 20.78
C PRO A 8 -26.83 37.86 19.71
N PRO A 9 -26.16 38.85 19.11
CA PRO A 9 -26.74 39.65 18.06
C PRO A 9 -27.11 38.75 16.87
N MET A 10 -28.22 39.08 16.19
CA MET A 10 -28.76 38.28 15.08
C MET A 10 -27.75 38.07 13.95
N GLU A 11 -26.84 39.01 13.74
CA GLU A 11 -25.77 38.91 12.73
C GLU A 11 -24.80 37.77 13.02
N ASP A 12 -24.44 37.55 14.30
CA ASP A 12 -23.56 36.45 14.72
C ASP A 12 -24.25 35.09 14.53
N VAL A 13 -25.55 35.00 14.86
CA VAL A 13 -26.33 33.75 14.66
C VAL A 13 -26.45 33.40 13.17
N ILE A 14 -26.64 34.40 12.29
CA ILE A 14 -26.71 34.19 10.84
C ILE A 14 -25.35 33.78 10.28
N ALA A 15 -24.26 34.36 10.79
CA ALA A 15 -22.90 33.97 10.40
C ALA A 15 -22.60 32.52 10.80
N ASP A 16 -22.88 32.14 12.05
CA ASP A 16 -22.68 30.77 12.55
C ASP A 16 -23.49 29.75 11.72
N MET A 17 -24.76 30.04 11.41
CA MET A 17 -25.58 29.17 10.56
C MET A 17 -25.03 29.00 9.13
N ASN A 18 -24.43 30.05 8.57
CA ASN A 18 -23.80 29.98 7.25
C ASN A 18 -22.49 29.18 7.30
N ASP A 19 -21.70 29.34 8.35
CA ASP A 19 -20.47 28.59 8.56
C ASP A 19 -20.76 27.09 8.78
N ASP A 20 -21.80 26.77 9.55
CA ASP A 20 -22.29 25.40 9.74
C ASP A 20 -22.74 24.78 8.41
N ALA A 21 -23.52 25.50 7.60
CA ALA A 21 -23.96 25.03 6.28
C ALA A 21 -22.79 24.79 5.31
N LEU A 22 -21.76 25.65 5.37
CA LEU A 22 -20.54 25.47 4.59
C LEU A 22 -19.74 24.26 5.06
N ALA A 23 -19.64 24.04 6.37
CA ALA A 23 -18.95 22.89 6.95
C ALA A 23 -19.64 21.57 6.58
N GLU A 24 -20.97 21.51 6.67
CA GLU A 24 -21.77 20.34 6.27
C GLU A 24 -21.57 20.05 4.78
N THR A 25 -21.65 21.07 3.93
CA THR A 25 -21.40 20.92 2.48
C THR A 25 -19.99 20.40 2.19
N ALA A 26 -18.98 20.90 2.91
CA ALA A 26 -17.60 20.46 2.73
C ALA A 26 -17.42 18.98 3.13
N GLN A 27 -18.06 18.55 4.22
CA GLN A 27 -18.05 17.16 4.66
C GLN A 27 -18.74 16.25 3.63
N ASP A 28 -19.93 16.62 3.15
CA ASP A 28 -20.66 15.85 2.14
C ASP A 28 -19.86 15.66 0.85
N ILE A 29 -19.17 16.71 0.38
CA ILE A 29 -18.30 16.62 -0.79
C ILE A 29 -17.13 15.67 -0.55
N GLN A 30 -16.54 15.69 0.65
CA GLN A 30 -15.45 14.77 0.99
C GLN A 30 -15.94 13.32 1.05
N GLU A 31 -17.09 13.07 1.66
CA GLU A 31 -17.68 11.74 1.77
C GLU A 31 -18.05 11.17 0.39
N GLU A 32 -18.70 11.97 -0.45
CA GLU A 32 -19.04 11.56 -1.82
C GLU A 32 -17.79 11.39 -2.68
N GLY A 33 -16.79 12.27 -2.53
CA GLY A 33 -15.49 12.14 -3.18
C GLY A 33 -14.80 10.81 -2.84
N GLN A 34 -14.80 10.45 -1.55
CA GLN A 34 -14.27 9.16 -1.09
C GLN A 34 -15.07 7.98 -1.65
N ARG A 35 -16.40 8.11 -1.76
CA ARG A 35 -17.26 7.08 -2.37
C ARG A 35 -16.93 6.89 -3.85
N LEU A 36 -16.79 7.97 -4.61
CA LEU A 36 -16.43 7.91 -6.04
C LEU A 36 -15.03 7.29 -6.24
N LEU A 37 -14.05 7.64 -5.40
CA LEU A 37 -12.72 7.04 -5.45
C LEU A 37 -12.76 5.53 -5.19
N ARG A 38 -13.55 5.06 -4.20
CA ARG A 38 -13.75 3.63 -3.96
C ARG A 38 -14.38 2.93 -5.17
N MET A 39 -15.39 3.55 -5.79
CA MET A 39 -16.03 3.00 -6.99
C MET A 39 -15.06 2.91 -8.17
N ALA A 40 -14.26 3.94 -8.39
CA ALA A 40 -13.22 3.92 -9.42
C ALA A 40 -12.20 2.81 -9.17
N GLY A 41 -11.74 2.65 -7.91
CA GLY A 41 -10.82 1.59 -7.52
C GLY A 41 -11.39 0.18 -7.74
N MET A 42 -12.67 -0.05 -7.44
CA MET A 42 -13.33 -1.32 -7.72
C MET A 42 -13.43 -1.61 -9.22
N ALA A 43 -13.75 -0.60 -10.04
CA ALA A 43 -13.81 -0.75 -11.49
C ALA A 43 -12.44 -1.07 -12.10
N GLU A 44 -11.37 -0.42 -11.63
CA GLU A 44 -10.00 -0.72 -12.05
C GLU A 44 -9.60 -2.15 -11.65
N HIS A 45 -9.91 -2.56 -10.41
CA HIS A 45 -9.62 -3.91 -9.92
C HIS A 45 -10.29 -5.00 -10.76
N GLU A 46 -11.58 -4.84 -11.07
CA GLU A 46 -12.33 -5.76 -11.93
C GLU A 46 -11.72 -5.84 -13.34
N LEU A 47 -11.30 -4.70 -13.91
CA LEU A 47 -10.66 -4.66 -15.22
C LEU A 47 -9.32 -5.39 -15.22
N ILE A 48 -8.50 -5.17 -14.20
CA ILE A 48 -7.23 -5.87 -13.97
C ILE A 48 -7.47 -7.39 -13.84
N GLN A 49 -8.48 -7.79 -13.07
CA GLN A 49 -8.83 -9.19 -12.88
C GLN A 49 -9.24 -9.86 -14.21
N ARG A 50 -10.03 -9.17 -15.03
CA ARG A 50 -10.44 -9.65 -16.37
C ARG A 50 -9.28 -9.76 -17.35
N MET A 51 -8.32 -8.82 -17.30
CA MET A 51 -7.12 -8.89 -18.13
C MET A 51 -6.23 -10.06 -17.69
N THR A 52 -6.03 -10.19 -16.38
CA THR A 52 -5.21 -11.26 -15.79
C THR A 52 -5.79 -12.64 -16.09
N SER A 53 -7.12 -12.83 -15.97
CA SER A 53 -7.78 -14.12 -16.26
C SER A 53 -7.68 -14.52 -17.74
N ARG A 54 -7.43 -13.57 -18.64
CA ARG A 54 -7.21 -13.80 -20.07
C ARG A 54 -5.72 -13.82 -20.46
N ASN A 55 -4.80 -13.72 -19.49
CA ASN A 55 -3.38 -13.52 -19.72
C ASN A 55 -3.07 -12.32 -20.66
N ALA A 56 -3.91 -11.29 -20.63
CA ALA A 56 -3.72 -10.08 -21.42
C ALA A 56 -2.87 -9.05 -20.65
N THR A 57 -1.84 -8.52 -21.29
CA THR A 57 -0.99 -7.44 -20.73
C THR A 57 -1.33 -6.06 -21.29
N VAL A 58 -2.10 -6.01 -22.38
CA VAL A 58 -2.50 -4.79 -23.07
C VAL A 58 -4.02 -4.74 -23.17
N LEU A 59 -4.58 -3.59 -22.80
CA LEU A 59 -5.98 -3.23 -23.04
C LEU A 59 -6.03 -2.40 -24.31
N ASP A 60 -6.86 -2.83 -25.26
CA ASP A 60 -7.11 -2.06 -26.48
C ASP A 60 -8.60 -2.11 -26.82
N THR A 61 -9.30 -1.02 -26.53
CA THR A 61 -10.74 -0.83 -26.78
C THR A 61 -10.95 0.33 -27.76
N GLU A 62 -12.18 0.63 -28.15
CA GLU A 62 -12.46 1.73 -29.07
C GLU A 62 -11.91 3.09 -28.59
N HIS A 63 -12.07 3.41 -27.31
CA HIS A 63 -11.73 4.72 -26.74
C HIS A 63 -10.57 4.70 -25.75
N TRP A 64 -10.14 3.53 -25.30
CA TRP A 64 -9.12 3.39 -24.26
C TRP A 64 -8.04 2.40 -24.67
N GLY A 65 -6.80 2.78 -24.39
CA GLY A 65 -5.66 1.88 -24.36
C GLY A 65 -5.13 1.77 -22.92
N GLY A 66 -4.44 0.69 -22.60
CA GLY A 66 -3.73 0.60 -21.34
C GLY A 66 -2.77 -0.58 -21.26
N ASN A 67 -1.84 -0.50 -20.33
CA ASN A 67 -0.86 -1.56 -20.10
C ASN A 67 -0.92 -2.02 -18.64
N LEU A 68 -1.02 -3.33 -18.46
CA LEU A 68 -0.93 -3.94 -17.15
C LEU A 68 0.55 -4.04 -16.76
N THR A 69 0.91 -3.35 -15.68
CA THR A 69 2.25 -3.40 -15.12
C THR A 69 2.26 -4.39 -13.96
N PRO A 70 3.19 -5.36 -13.91
CA PRO A 70 3.30 -6.26 -12.78
C PRO A 70 3.53 -5.48 -11.49
N GLY A 71 2.88 -5.90 -10.40
CA GLY A 71 3.13 -5.31 -9.10
C GLY A 71 4.58 -5.49 -8.66
N SER A 72 5.05 -4.64 -7.76
CA SER A 72 6.38 -4.75 -7.17
C SER A 72 6.55 -6.07 -6.43
N SER A 73 7.72 -6.68 -6.55
CA SER A 73 8.08 -7.85 -5.75
C SER A 73 8.29 -7.42 -4.31
N HIS A 74 7.64 -8.12 -3.39
CA HIS A 74 7.84 -8.02 -1.96
C HIS A 74 8.51 -9.31 -1.50
N HIS A 75 9.70 -9.17 -0.94
CA HIS A 75 10.46 -10.27 -0.37
C HIS A 75 10.29 -10.22 1.14
N ASP A 76 9.73 -11.30 1.66
CA ASP A 76 9.67 -11.61 3.09
C ASP A 76 10.47 -12.88 3.38
N TYR A 77 10.74 -13.14 4.65
CA TYR A 77 11.50 -14.32 5.08
C TYR A 77 10.65 -15.23 5.95
N ASP A 78 10.68 -16.52 5.67
CA ASP A 78 10.12 -17.56 6.54
C ASP A 78 11.03 -17.71 7.77
N ASP A 79 10.54 -17.25 8.92
CA ASP A 79 11.28 -17.28 10.19
C ASP A 79 11.79 -18.68 10.55
N GLU A 80 10.97 -19.72 10.39
CA GLU A 80 11.36 -21.09 10.78
C GLU A 80 12.51 -21.60 9.92
N ARG A 81 12.50 -21.27 8.62
CA ARG A 81 13.59 -21.62 7.71
C ARG A 81 14.84 -20.78 7.98
N MET A 82 14.67 -19.49 8.26
CA MET A 82 15.78 -18.59 8.58
C MET A 82 16.52 -18.98 9.85
N MET A 83 15.85 -19.61 10.83
CA MET A 83 16.53 -20.14 12.03
C MET A 83 17.64 -21.17 11.72
N ARG A 84 17.62 -21.80 10.54
CA ARG A 84 18.71 -22.69 10.08
C ARG A 84 20.03 -21.96 9.84
N LEU A 85 20.03 -20.61 9.78
CA LEU A 85 21.25 -19.81 9.72
C LEU A 85 22.00 -19.77 11.05
N GLN A 86 21.33 -19.92 12.19
CA GLN A 86 21.93 -19.79 13.51
C GLN A 86 23.19 -20.66 13.71
N PRO A 87 23.19 -21.97 13.37
CA PRO A 87 24.39 -22.79 13.53
C PRO A 87 25.49 -22.51 12.50
N LEU A 88 25.22 -21.71 11.47
CA LEU A 88 26.16 -21.41 10.38
C LEU A 88 26.91 -20.09 10.58
N LEU A 89 26.52 -19.30 11.59
CA LEU A 89 27.01 -17.95 11.83
C LEU A 89 27.71 -17.88 13.19
N SER A 90 28.65 -16.94 13.33
CA SER A 90 29.15 -16.59 14.66
C SER A 90 28.05 -15.87 15.47
N GLU A 91 28.23 -15.79 16.80
CA GLU A 91 27.30 -15.08 17.67
C GLU A 91 27.16 -13.60 17.30
N GLU A 92 28.26 -12.95 16.91
CA GLU A 92 28.29 -11.56 16.44
C GLU A 92 27.50 -11.38 15.14
N GLU A 93 27.66 -12.30 14.19
CA GLU A 93 26.96 -12.27 12.91
C GLU A 93 25.47 -12.54 13.08
N TRP A 94 25.11 -13.46 13.98
CA TRP A 94 23.73 -13.74 14.33
C TRP A 94 23.05 -12.53 14.95
N ALA A 95 23.69 -11.87 15.92
CA ALA A 95 23.17 -10.67 16.55
C ALA A 95 23.04 -9.48 15.59
N ALA A 96 23.88 -9.43 14.53
CA ALA A 96 23.81 -8.40 13.52
C ALA A 96 22.60 -8.56 12.56
N VAL A 97 22.12 -9.79 12.35
CA VAL A 97 21.03 -10.06 11.39
C VAL A 97 19.69 -10.38 12.04
N TYR A 98 19.68 -10.80 13.30
CA TYR A 98 18.48 -11.20 14.02
C TYR A 98 18.25 -10.34 15.27
N VAL A 99 17.16 -9.57 15.30
CA VAL A 99 16.82 -8.66 16.41
C VAL A 99 15.87 -9.34 17.41
N HIS A 100 16.28 -9.42 18.67
CA HIS A 100 15.49 -9.95 19.80
C HIS A 100 15.54 -8.96 20.98
N PRO A 101 14.46 -8.68 21.75
CA PRO A 101 13.11 -9.28 21.79
C PRO A 101 12.09 -8.64 20.83
N ALA A 102 10.86 -9.17 20.78
CA ALA A 102 9.83 -8.83 19.79
C ALA A 102 8.99 -7.56 20.11
N PRO A 103 9.18 -6.48 19.33
CA PRO A 103 8.09 -5.61 18.87
C PRO A 103 8.01 -5.65 17.32
N PRO A 104 6.88 -5.30 16.69
CA PRO A 104 6.74 -5.46 15.23
C PRO A 104 7.50 -4.35 14.48
N PRO A 105 7.87 -4.47 13.18
CA PRO A 105 8.50 -5.52 12.34
C PRO A 105 9.87 -5.02 11.73
N PRO A 106 10.60 -5.75 10.84
CA PRO A 106 10.81 -7.19 10.69
C PRO A 106 12.01 -7.70 11.53
N ARG A 107 12.02 -8.99 11.87
CA ARG A 107 13.06 -9.63 12.72
C ARG A 107 14.45 -9.70 12.09
N TRP A 108 14.53 -9.47 10.78
CA TRP A 108 15.70 -9.71 9.96
C TRP A 108 16.22 -8.43 9.32
N ASP A 109 17.49 -8.10 9.58
CA ASP A 109 18.15 -7.00 8.86
C ASP A 109 18.50 -7.44 7.43
N LYS A 110 17.78 -6.89 6.46
CA LYS A 110 18.01 -7.14 5.03
C LYS A 110 19.43 -6.78 4.58
N ARG A 111 20.05 -5.76 5.18
CA ARG A 111 21.41 -5.36 4.82
C ARG A 111 22.41 -6.41 5.28
N GLY A 112 22.35 -6.82 6.54
CA GLY A 112 23.18 -7.89 7.08
C GLY A 112 23.00 -9.21 6.31
N LEU A 113 21.76 -9.61 6.01
CA LEU A 113 21.49 -10.80 5.20
C LEU A 113 22.09 -10.73 3.79
N ASN A 114 22.05 -9.57 3.14
CA ASN A 114 22.68 -9.40 1.82
C ASN A 114 24.20 -9.56 1.88
N GLU A 115 24.86 -9.04 2.92
CA GLU A 115 26.30 -9.25 3.10
C GLU A 115 26.65 -10.71 3.39
N LEU A 116 25.82 -11.41 4.19
CA LEU A 116 25.98 -12.84 4.43
C LEU A 116 25.78 -13.66 3.15
N ALA A 117 24.76 -13.35 2.34
CA ALA A 117 24.46 -14.05 1.09
C ALA A 117 25.60 -13.94 0.06
N LYS A 118 26.35 -12.81 0.03
CA LYS A 118 27.51 -12.64 -0.85
C LYS A 118 28.64 -13.64 -0.58
N ARG A 119 28.73 -14.19 0.63
CA ARG A 119 29.72 -15.22 0.99
C ARG A 119 29.48 -16.56 0.30
N GLY A 120 28.25 -16.79 -0.18
CA GLY A 120 27.87 -18.00 -0.90
C GLY A 120 27.72 -19.23 -0.01
N GLY A 121 27.72 -20.41 -0.64
CA GLY A 121 27.61 -21.70 0.05
C GLY A 121 26.29 -21.91 0.78
N SER A 122 26.34 -22.65 1.89
CA SER A 122 25.16 -23.03 2.68
C SER A 122 24.39 -21.83 3.23
N ILE A 123 25.08 -20.73 3.57
CA ILE A 123 24.45 -19.50 4.07
C ILE A 123 23.52 -18.91 3.01
N ARG A 124 24.01 -18.75 1.78
CA ARG A 124 23.20 -18.25 0.67
C ARG A 124 22.03 -19.18 0.36
N ALA A 125 22.25 -20.49 0.35
CA ALA A 125 21.21 -21.47 0.09
C ALA A 125 20.06 -21.39 1.11
N VAL A 126 20.37 -21.22 2.40
CA VAL A 126 19.34 -21.05 3.44
C VAL A 126 18.57 -19.74 3.26
N ILE A 127 19.25 -18.63 2.99
CA ILE A 127 18.59 -17.33 2.76
C ILE A 127 17.65 -17.42 1.55
N GLU A 128 18.10 -17.99 0.43
CA GLU A 128 17.29 -18.14 -0.77
C GLU A 128 16.09 -19.09 -0.55
N ASP A 129 16.27 -20.23 0.11
CA ASP A 129 15.19 -21.18 0.46
C ASP A 129 14.15 -20.58 1.41
N ALA A 130 14.58 -19.67 2.28
CA ALA A 130 13.71 -18.97 3.22
C ALA A 130 13.06 -17.70 2.63
N THR A 131 13.50 -17.23 1.45
CA THR A 131 12.97 -16.01 0.84
C THR A 131 11.63 -16.30 0.15
N MET A 132 10.55 -15.76 0.70
CA MET A 132 9.23 -15.76 0.09
C MET A 132 9.05 -14.52 -0.76
N SER A 133 8.97 -14.71 -2.07
CA SER A 133 8.71 -13.63 -3.02
C SER A 133 7.23 -13.59 -3.35
N THR A 134 6.53 -12.58 -2.87
CA THR A 134 5.15 -12.28 -3.29
C THR A 134 5.16 -11.14 -4.28
N ARG A 135 4.38 -11.24 -5.36
CA ARG A 135 4.19 -10.12 -6.27
C ARG A 135 3.02 -9.30 -5.77
N GLY A 136 3.21 -7.98 -5.67
CA GLY A 136 2.14 -7.05 -5.36
C GLY A 136 1.03 -7.08 -6.40
N LEU A 137 -0.07 -6.40 -6.11
CA LEU A 137 -1.15 -6.22 -7.08
C LEU A 137 -0.60 -5.51 -8.33
N PRO A 138 -0.91 -6.02 -9.54
CA PRO A 138 -0.56 -5.32 -10.76
C PRO A 138 -1.36 -4.01 -10.86
N SER A 139 -0.80 -3.03 -11.56
CA SER A 139 -1.44 -1.72 -11.79
C SER A 139 -1.77 -1.55 -13.27
N LEU A 140 -2.83 -0.80 -13.58
CA LEU A 140 -3.26 -0.56 -14.96
C LEU A 140 -3.05 0.90 -15.35
N ALA A 141 -2.11 1.15 -16.26
CA ALA A 141 -1.91 2.48 -16.82
C ALA A 141 -2.89 2.72 -17.96
N LEU A 142 -4.01 3.42 -17.69
CA LEU A 142 -5.02 3.76 -18.69
C LEU A 142 -4.72 5.07 -19.42
N LYS A 143 -4.95 5.10 -20.73
CA LYS A 143 -4.88 6.30 -21.56
C LYS A 143 -6.08 6.35 -22.51
N ARG A 144 -6.76 7.49 -22.53
CA ARG A 144 -7.83 7.74 -23.51
C ARG A 144 -7.21 7.97 -24.89
N LYS A 145 -7.78 7.33 -25.90
CA LYS A 145 -7.39 7.52 -27.30
C LYS A 145 -7.89 8.86 -27.81
N GLU A 146 -7.10 9.52 -28.63
CA GLU A 146 -7.56 10.68 -29.38
C GLU A 146 -8.67 10.25 -30.35
N PRO A 147 -9.72 11.07 -30.51
CA PRO A 147 -10.75 10.79 -31.50
C PRO A 147 -10.08 10.72 -32.87
N ARG A 148 -10.27 9.60 -33.59
CA ARG A 148 -9.82 9.52 -34.97
C ARG A 148 -10.61 10.55 -35.79
N PRO A 149 -9.93 11.34 -36.65
CA PRO A 149 -10.60 12.31 -37.52
C PRO A 149 -11.56 11.63 -38.50
#